data_AF-F6GFF8-F1
#
_entry.id   AF-F6GFF8-F1
#
_cell.length_a   1.000
_cell.length_b   1.000
_cell.length_c   1.000
_cell.angle_alpha   90.00
_cell.angle_beta   90.00
_cell.angle_gamma   90.00
#
_symmetry.space_group_name_H-M   'P 1'
#
loop_
_entity.id
_entity.type
_entity.pdbx_description
1 polymer ?
#
loop_
_entity_poly.entity_id
_entity_poly.type
_entity_poly.pdbx_seq_one_letter_code
_entity_poly.pdbx_strand_id
1 'polypeptide(L)'
;MKIKILLGIIITIGILTSCENSRRKHNTGKQTIEYSNKTVLDSLIKTTPHSTDTLFLGFTIGMTKADYKKHVHKLRNEGKTVSYSSSNRISNMAGTFELGAGYTFKTSISTEKDGKTLTGNGQYFLEPVYNRNGNLMQLNILPIEKWDGDYGFSKPNWLETKVKENSERLQDQDLKQALIDNEFIDKYDFVRQKDNLVIYETTLTVNYIDLKTLLLELLIKETEKEIIKEDNEDIKF
;
A
#
# COMPACT_ATOMS: atom_id res chain seq x y z
N MET A 1 -76.17 -36.60 5.24
CA MET A 1 -75.50 -35.29 5.45
C MET A 1 -74.48 -35.45 6.58
N LYS A 2 -73.25 -34.90 6.44
CA LYS A 2 -72.04 -35.08 7.28
C LYS A 2 -71.01 -36.14 6.83
N ILE A 3 -70.51 -36.02 5.59
CA ILE A 3 -69.17 -36.51 5.19
C ILE A 3 -68.56 -35.45 4.26
N LYS A 4 -68.09 -34.33 4.82
CA LYS A 4 -67.26 -33.32 4.12
C LYS A 4 -66.35 -32.54 5.08
N ILE A 5 -65.93 -33.16 6.18
CA ILE A 5 -64.94 -32.58 7.10
C ILE A 5 -63.97 -33.69 7.48
N LEU A 6 -63.16 -34.17 6.53
CA LEU A 6 -62.01 -35.03 6.89
C LEU A 6 -60.88 -35.05 5.83
N LEU A 7 -60.89 -34.14 4.85
CA LEU A 7 -59.93 -34.14 3.74
C LEU A 7 -59.06 -32.86 3.67
N GLY A 8 -59.08 -32.04 4.73
CA GLY A 8 -58.39 -30.74 4.76
C GLY A 8 -57.19 -30.63 5.72
N ILE A 9 -56.74 -31.71 6.36
CA ILE A 9 -55.71 -31.64 7.42
C ILE A 9 -54.42 -32.46 7.10
N ILE A 10 -54.36 -33.18 5.99
CA ILE A 10 -53.20 -34.05 5.65
C ILE A 10 -52.21 -33.40 4.65
N ILE A 11 -52.39 -32.12 4.27
CA ILE A 11 -51.50 -31.44 3.29
C ILE A 11 -50.56 -30.39 3.94
N THR A 12 -50.60 -30.19 5.27
CA THR A 12 -49.79 -29.13 5.93
C THR A 12 -48.57 -29.61 6.72
N ILE A 13 -48.19 -30.90 6.66
CA ILE A 13 -47.00 -31.42 7.39
C ILE A 13 -45.94 -32.02 6.42
N GLY A 14 -45.99 -31.67 5.13
CA GLY A 14 -45.07 -32.20 4.10
C GLY A 14 -43.99 -31.24 3.58
N ILE A 15 -43.85 -30.02 4.14
CA ILE A 15 -42.92 -28.98 3.62
C ILE A 15 -41.96 -28.48 4.72
N LEU A 16 -41.68 -29.27 5.75
CA LEU A 16 -40.72 -28.89 6.81
C LEU A 16 -39.52 -29.84 6.98
N THR A 17 -39.31 -30.79 6.07
CA THR A 17 -38.16 -31.73 6.15
C THR A 17 -37.30 -31.80 4.89
N SER A 18 -37.38 -30.82 3.98
CA SER A 18 -36.45 -30.70 2.85
C SER A 18 -35.88 -29.28 2.72
N CYS A 19 -35.40 -28.76 3.84
CA CYS A 19 -34.22 -27.90 3.85
C CYS A 19 -33.14 -28.68 4.59
N GLU A 20 -32.73 -29.80 3.98
CA GLU A 20 -31.45 -30.41 4.30
C GLU A 20 -30.41 -29.38 3.91
N ASN A 21 -29.96 -28.66 4.93
CA ASN A 21 -29.08 -27.52 4.87
C ASN A 21 -27.74 -28.02 4.35
N SER A 22 -27.61 -28.13 3.02
CA SER A 22 -26.32 -28.26 2.36
C SER A 22 -25.60 -26.93 2.48
N ARG A 23 -25.22 -26.56 3.71
CA ARG A 23 -24.02 -25.78 3.98
C ARG A 23 -22.82 -26.65 3.58
N ARG A 24 -22.72 -27.01 2.30
CA ARG A 24 -21.43 -26.99 1.63
C ARG A 24 -21.05 -25.51 1.64
N LYS A 25 -20.39 -25.09 2.73
CA LYS A 25 -19.28 -24.16 2.59
C LYS A 25 -18.44 -24.80 1.49
N HIS A 26 -18.55 -24.29 0.26
CA HIS A 26 -17.41 -24.36 -0.63
C HIS A 26 -16.32 -23.63 0.16
N ASN A 27 -15.50 -24.39 0.88
CA ASN A 27 -14.12 -24.03 1.06
C ASN A 27 -13.56 -24.00 -0.36
N THR A 28 -13.85 -22.94 -1.12
CA THR A 28 -12.85 -22.40 -2.02
C THR A 28 -11.72 -22.03 -1.10
N GLY A 29 -10.83 -22.99 -0.85
CA GLY A 29 -9.57 -22.72 -0.16
C GLY A 29 -9.03 -21.47 -0.80
N LYS A 30 -8.69 -20.46 0.01
CA LYS A 30 -8.14 -19.20 -0.45
C LYS A 30 -7.06 -19.57 -1.47
N GLN A 31 -7.31 -19.28 -2.75
CA GLN A 31 -6.46 -19.75 -3.83
C GLN A 31 -5.11 -19.08 -3.60
N THR A 32 -4.11 -19.86 -3.22
CA THR A 32 -2.77 -19.34 -2.96
C THR A 32 -2.20 -18.83 -4.27
N ILE A 33 -1.72 -17.60 -4.28
CA ILE A 33 -1.07 -17.00 -5.45
C ILE A 33 0.44 -17.21 -5.30
N GLU A 34 1.03 -17.93 -6.24
CA GLU A 34 2.48 -18.19 -6.25
C GLU A 34 3.22 -17.02 -6.91
N TYR A 35 3.53 -16.00 -6.12
CA TYR A 35 4.23 -14.79 -6.59
C TYR A 35 5.70 -15.01 -6.99
N SER A 36 6.30 -16.17 -6.68
CA SER A 36 7.61 -16.58 -7.22
C SER A 36 7.53 -17.10 -8.66
N ASN A 37 6.33 -17.41 -9.16
CA ASN A 37 6.15 -17.96 -10.50
C ASN A 37 6.02 -16.83 -11.54
N LYS A 38 7.01 -16.69 -12.43
CA LYS A 38 7.05 -15.65 -13.47
C LYS A 38 5.83 -15.65 -14.40
N THR A 39 5.24 -16.82 -14.68
CA THR A 39 4.03 -16.91 -15.53
C THR A 39 2.80 -16.36 -14.81
N VAL A 40 2.72 -16.61 -13.49
CA VAL A 40 1.66 -16.03 -12.64
C VAL A 40 1.83 -14.52 -12.58
N LEU A 41 3.03 -14.02 -12.31
CA LEU A 41 3.33 -12.58 -12.30
C LEU A 41 3.02 -11.91 -13.64
N ASP A 42 3.45 -12.48 -14.77
CA ASP A 42 3.16 -11.93 -16.11
C ASP A 42 1.65 -11.85 -16.38
N SER A 43 0.90 -12.88 -16.00
CA SER A 43 -0.57 -12.88 -16.10
C SER A 43 -1.20 -11.79 -15.23
N LEU A 44 -0.77 -11.65 -13.97
CA LEU A 44 -1.24 -10.61 -13.06
C LEU A 44 -0.90 -9.21 -13.58
N ILE A 45 0.30 -8.98 -14.09
CA ILE A 45 0.71 -7.68 -14.66
C ILE A 45 -0.18 -7.31 -15.85
N LYS A 46 -0.47 -8.27 -16.73
CA LYS A 46 -1.32 -8.05 -17.92
C LYS A 46 -2.76 -7.72 -17.54
N THR A 47 -3.29 -8.37 -16.51
CA THR A 47 -4.70 -8.24 -16.10
C THR A 47 -4.93 -7.11 -15.08
N THR A 48 -3.91 -6.68 -14.35
CA THR A 48 -4.01 -5.60 -13.37
C THR A 48 -4.02 -4.23 -14.06
N PRO A 49 -5.07 -3.41 -13.89
CA PRO A 49 -5.08 -2.05 -14.40
C PRO A 49 -4.25 -1.12 -13.51
N HIS A 50 -3.78 -0.01 -14.08
CA HIS A 50 -3.13 1.04 -13.28
C HIS A 50 -4.09 1.66 -12.27
N SER A 51 -3.59 1.99 -11.08
CA SER A 51 -4.33 2.73 -10.08
C SER A 51 -4.73 4.12 -10.58
N THR A 52 -5.96 4.51 -10.29
CA THR A 52 -6.49 5.86 -10.48
C THR A 52 -6.55 6.64 -9.17
N ASP A 53 -6.05 6.07 -8.07
CA ASP A 53 -6.12 6.66 -6.76
C ASP A 53 -5.20 7.85 -6.59
N THR A 54 -5.65 8.75 -5.73
CA THR A 54 -4.82 9.83 -5.23
C THR A 54 -3.81 9.30 -4.23
N LEU A 55 -2.55 9.60 -4.49
CA LEU A 55 -1.44 9.51 -3.56
C LEU A 55 -1.53 10.65 -2.52
N PHE A 56 -0.52 10.73 -1.66
CA PHE A 56 -0.34 11.84 -0.74
C PHE A 56 -0.47 13.20 -1.45
N LEU A 57 -1.13 14.19 -0.82
CA LEU A 57 -1.38 15.54 -1.38
C LEU A 57 -2.09 15.56 -2.75
N GLY A 58 -2.79 14.49 -3.13
CA GLY A 58 -3.57 14.46 -4.37
C GLY A 58 -2.72 14.31 -5.64
N PHE A 59 -1.44 13.92 -5.53
CA PHE A 59 -0.72 13.39 -6.70
C PHE A 59 -1.40 12.12 -7.20
N THR A 60 -1.19 11.73 -8.46
CA THR A 60 -1.76 10.50 -9.02
C THR A 60 -0.72 9.75 -9.84
N ILE A 61 -0.85 8.42 -9.87
CA ILE A 61 -0.11 7.58 -10.81
C ILE A 61 -0.38 8.07 -12.24
N GLY A 62 0.64 7.99 -13.09
CA GLY A 62 0.58 8.42 -14.48
C GLY A 62 0.91 9.89 -14.73
N MET A 63 1.02 10.75 -13.69
CA MET A 63 1.42 12.14 -13.88
C MET A 63 2.78 12.25 -14.57
N THR A 64 2.85 13.08 -15.61
CA THR A 64 4.16 13.42 -16.22
C THR A 64 4.98 14.29 -15.26
N LYS A 65 6.28 14.41 -15.49
CA LYS A 65 7.12 15.38 -14.76
C LYS A 65 6.59 16.82 -14.83
N ALA A 66 5.97 17.20 -15.95
CA ALA A 66 5.37 18.52 -16.12
C ALA A 66 4.09 18.68 -15.28
N ASP A 67 3.22 17.66 -15.29
CA ASP A 67 1.99 17.65 -14.49
C ASP A 67 2.29 17.63 -12.99
N TYR A 68 3.31 16.88 -12.57
CA TYR A 68 3.79 16.89 -11.19
C TYR A 68 4.20 18.30 -10.74
N LYS A 69 5.01 18.99 -11.55
CA LYS A 69 5.41 20.39 -11.28
C LYS A 69 4.20 21.33 -11.24
N LYS A 70 3.27 21.19 -12.19
CA LYS A 70 2.03 21.96 -12.23
C LYS A 70 1.18 21.73 -10.99
N HIS A 71 1.08 20.49 -10.52
CA HIS A 71 0.36 20.14 -9.29
C HIS A 71 1.03 20.75 -8.05
N VAL A 72 2.37 20.74 -7.96
CA VAL A 72 3.09 21.46 -6.90
C VAL A 72 2.77 22.96 -6.91
N HIS A 73 2.71 23.59 -8.08
CA HIS A 73 2.31 25.00 -8.18
C HIS A 73 0.86 25.22 -7.73
N LYS A 74 -0.06 24.33 -8.09
CA LYS A 74 -1.44 24.35 -7.59
C LYS A 74 -1.48 24.27 -6.05
N LEU A 75 -0.77 23.32 -5.45
CA LEU A 75 -0.70 23.17 -3.99
C LEU A 75 -0.19 24.45 -3.30
N ARG A 76 0.82 25.11 -3.87
CA ARG A 76 1.32 26.40 -3.36
C ARG A 76 0.27 27.50 -3.42
N ASN A 77 -0.47 27.57 -4.52
CA ASN A 77 -1.57 28.55 -4.68
C ASN A 77 -2.73 28.28 -3.71
N GLU A 78 -2.90 27.03 -3.28
CA GLU A 78 -3.85 26.62 -2.23
C GLU A 78 -3.30 26.85 -0.80
N GLY A 79 -2.16 27.53 -0.66
CA GLY A 79 -1.55 27.88 0.62
C GLY A 79 -0.72 26.77 1.27
N LYS A 80 -0.42 25.66 0.55
CA LYS A 80 0.47 24.61 1.06
C LYS A 80 1.94 25.02 0.93
N THR A 81 2.72 24.79 1.97
CA THR A 81 4.16 25.05 1.97
C THR A 81 4.91 23.88 1.33
N VAL A 82 5.17 23.98 0.02
CA VAL A 82 5.99 23.02 -0.73
C VAL A 82 7.22 23.72 -1.28
N SER A 83 8.43 23.38 -0.84
CA SER A 83 9.69 23.97 -1.32
C SER A 83 10.46 22.99 -2.20
N TYR A 84 11.15 23.48 -3.22
CA TYR A 84 12.13 22.69 -3.97
C TYR A 84 13.54 23.04 -3.48
N SER A 85 14.41 22.05 -3.38
CA SER A 85 15.85 22.25 -3.21
C SER A 85 16.61 21.35 -4.17
N SER A 86 17.75 21.83 -4.67
CA SER A 86 18.70 21.03 -5.45
C SER A 86 19.54 20.09 -4.58
N SER A 87 19.58 20.33 -3.27
CA SER A 87 20.22 19.47 -2.27
C SER A 87 19.38 19.49 -1.00
N ASN A 88 18.72 18.37 -0.72
CA ASN A 88 18.03 18.12 0.53
C ASN A 88 18.93 17.23 1.38
N ARG A 89 19.03 17.58 2.66
CA ARG A 89 19.81 16.84 3.66
C ARG A 89 18.91 16.59 4.84
N ILE A 90 18.94 15.37 5.36
CA ILE A 90 18.32 15.03 6.64
C ILE A 90 19.40 14.62 7.62
N SER A 91 19.37 15.18 8.82
CA SER A 91 20.25 14.77 9.91
C SER A 91 19.41 14.14 11.01
N ASN A 92 19.76 12.92 11.40
CA ASN A 92 19.17 12.20 12.53
C ASN A 92 20.29 11.60 13.41
N MET A 93 19.92 10.81 14.43
CA MET A 93 20.90 10.18 15.33
C MET A 93 21.82 9.16 14.63
N ALA A 94 21.41 8.60 13.49
CA ALA A 94 22.18 7.65 12.69
C ALA A 94 23.11 8.32 11.68
N GLY A 95 22.99 9.64 11.47
CA GLY A 95 23.88 10.41 10.59
C GLY A 95 23.17 11.48 9.77
N THR A 96 23.91 12.07 8.83
CA THR A 96 23.36 12.97 7.81
C THR A 96 23.27 12.24 6.48
N PHE A 97 22.09 12.23 5.88
CA PHE A 97 21.81 11.60 4.60
C PHE A 97 21.52 12.67 3.55
N GLU A 98 22.23 12.59 2.42
CA GLU A 98 21.95 13.38 1.23
C GLU A 98 20.76 12.77 0.49
N LEU A 99 19.66 13.52 0.40
CA LEU A 99 18.45 13.11 -0.33
C LEU A 99 18.45 13.65 -1.77
N GLY A 100 19.42 14.49 -2.12
CA GLY A 100 19.53 15.09 -3.44
C GLY A 100 18.43 16.11 -3.74
N ALA A 101 18.13 16.28 -5.03
CA ALA A 101 17.18 17.28 -5.48
C ALA A 101 15.73 16.79 -5.36
N GLY A 102 14.84 17.62 -4.83
CA GLY A 102 13.44 17.23 -4.67
C GLY A 102 12.57 18.25 -3.96
N TYR A 103 11.31 17.87 -3.75
CA TYR A 103 10.31 18.70 -3.11
C TYR A 103 10.10 18.28 -1.65
N THR A 104 9.94 19.25 -0.77
CA THR A 104 9.60 19.03 0.63
C THR A 104 8.31 19.75 0.96
N PHE A 105 7.30 18.99 1.38
CA PHE A 105 6.07 19.53 1.94
C PHE A 105 6.24 19.75 3.43
N LYS A 106 5.83 20.91 3.94
CA LYS A 106 5.86 21.26 5.37
C LYS A 106 4.46 21.62 5.84
N THR A 107 4.06 21.07 6.96
CA THR A 107 2.75 21.36 7.58
C THR A 107 2.84 21.23 9.09
N SER A 108 1.99 21.98 9.79
CA SER A 108 1.65 21.63 11.16
C SER A 108 0.92 20.28 11.17
N ILE A 109 1.23 19.46 12.15
CA ILE A 109 0.61 18.15 12.38
C ILE A 109 -0.03 18.13 13.75
N SER A 110 -1.11 17.38 13.89
CA SER A 110 -1.77 17.16 15.17
C SER A 110 -2.38 15.78 15.26
N THR A 111 -2.49 15.26 16.49
CA THR A 111 -3.19 14.01 16.77
C THR A 111 -3.81 14.06 18.16
N GLU A 112 -4.88 13.31 18.37
CA GLU A 112 -5.45 13.09 19.71
C GLU A 112 -4.86 11.83 20.33
N LYS A 113 -4.36 11.92 21.57
CA LYS A 113 -3.91 10.77 22.36
C LYS A 113 -4.27 11.01 23.82
N ASP A 114 -4.92 10.05 24.46
CA ASP A 114 -5.34 10.12 25.87
C ASP A 114 -6.14 11.40 26.23
N GLY A 115 -7.01 11.83 25.31
CA GLY A 115 -7.85 13.03 25.48
C GLY A 115 -7.10 14.36 25.38
N LYS A 116 -5.86 14.34 24.89
CA LYS A 116 -5.04 15.54 24.64
C LYS A 116 -4.71 15.68 23.17
N THR A 117 -4.85 16.91 22.67
CA THR A 117 -4.32 17.30 21.37
C THR A 117 -2.80 17.45 21.48
N LEU A 118 -2.08 16.65 20.71
CA LEU A 118 -0.65 16.80 20.49
C LEU A 118 -0.45 17.58 19.19
N THR A 119 0.49 18.51 19.17
CA THR A 119 0.83 19.31 18.00
C THR A 119 2.29 19.15 17.63
N GLY A 120 2.63 19.48 16.40
CA GLY A 120 4.00 19.46 15.92
C GLY A 120 4.13 20.00 14.51
N ASN A 121 5.29 19.76 13.92
CA ASN A 121 5.64 20.13 12.56
C ASN A 121 6.14 18.91 11.79
N GLY A 122 5.47 18.58 10.69
CA GLY A 122 5.88 17.55 9.75
C GLY A 122 6.61 18.14 8.56
N GLN A 123 7.70 17.50 8.14
CA GLN A 123 8.36 17.73 6.86
C GLN A 123 8.41 16.41 6.09
N TYR A 124 7.95 16.44 4.84
CA TYR A 124 7.77 15.25 4.02
C TYR A 124 8.52 15.46 2.72
N PHE A 125 9.67 14.80 2.58
CA PHE A 125 10.42 14.81 1.33
C PHE A 125 9.73 13.87 0.34
N LEU A 126 9.42 14.39 -0.83
CA LEU A 126 8.66 13.73 -1.88
C LEU A 126 9.63 13.29 -2.98
N GLU A 127 9.83 11.99 -3.10
CA GLU A 127 10.68 11.36 -4.10
C GLU A 127 9.81 10.62 -5.14
N PRO A 128 9.51 11.26 -6.27
CA PRO A 128 8.75 10.63 -7.35
C PRO A 128 9.62 9.70 -8.19
N VAL A 129 9.16 8.47 -8.42
CA VAL A 129 9.78 7.49 -9.31
C VAL A 129 8.98 7.41 -10.61
N TYR A 130 9.65 7.56 -11.74
CA TYR A 130 9.04 7.61 -13.07
C TYR A 130 9.45 6.40 -13.91
N ASN A 131 8.53 5.91 -14.73
CA ASN A 131 8.87 4.93 -15.76
C ASN A 131 9.65 5.56 -16.92
N ARG A 132 10.04 4.73 -17.90
CA ARG A 132 10.78 5.15 -19.11
C ARG A 132 10.06 6.20 -19.95
N ASN A 133 8.72 6.25 -19.88
CA ASN A 133 7.90 7.24 -20.58
C ASN A 133 7.78 8.57 -19.80
N GLY A 134 8.39 8.66 -18.62
CA GLY A 134 8.35 9.86 -17.78
C GLY A 134 7.06 10.04 -16.99
N ASN A 135 6.30 8.95 -16.80
CA ASN A 135 5.06 8.93 -16.01
C ASN A 135 5.32 8.39 -14.60
N LEU A 136 4.71 9.03 -13.60
CA LEU A 136 4.86 8.67 -12.18
C LEU A 136 4.30 7.26 -11.93
N MET A 137 5.10 6.37 -11.35
CA MET A 137 4.67 5.02 -10.97
C MET A 137 4.69 4.79 -9.46
N GLN A 138 5.46 5.59 -8.74
CA GLN A 138 5.60 5.49 -7.30
C GLN A 138 5.97 6.85 -6.71
N LEU A 139 5.54 7.07 -5.48
CA LEU A 139 5.92 8.22 -4.67
C LEU A 139 6.45 7.71 -3.32
N ASN A 140 7.74 7.89 -3.09
CA ASN A 140 8.35 7.64 -1.80
C ASN A 140 8.27 8.90 -0.97
N ILE A 141 7.90 8.74 0.29
CA ILE A 141 7.81 9.82 1.25
C ILE A 141 8.72 9.51 2.41
N LEU A 142 9.69 10.38 2.64
CA LEU A 142 10.50 10.36 3.86
C LEU A 142 9.89 11.34 4.87
N PRO A 143 9.21 10.85 5.93
CA PRO A 143 8.62 11.70 6.95
C PRO A 143 9.66 12.13 8.01
N ILE A 144 9.62 13.42 8.36
CA ILE A 144 10.38 14.02 9.45
C ILE A 144 9.38 14.75 10.35
N GLU A 145 8.94 14.08 11.41
CA GLU A 145 7.91 14.60 12.30
C GLU A 145 8.51 15.05 13.62
N LYS A 146 8.38 16.33 13.92
CA LYS A 146 8.83 16.95 15.18
C LYS A 146 7.62 17.36 15.99
N TRP A 147 7.36 16.65 17.07
CA TRP A 147 6.25 16.92 17.98
C TRP A 147 6.65 17.87 19.11
N ASP A 148 5.70 18.67 19.59
CA ASP A 148 5.89 19.68 20.63
C ASP A 148 5.78 19.09 22.04
N GLY A 149 6.91 18.71 22.66
CA GLY A 149 6.94 18.18 24.03
C GLY A 149 7.84 16.94 24.17
N ASP A 150 7.78 16.31 25.35
CA ASP A 150 8.48 15.05 25.62
C ASP A 150 7.52 13.87 25.46
N TYR A 151 7.89 12.92 24.59
CA TYR A 151 7.05 11.80 24.16
C TYR A 151 7.68 10.44 24.46
N GLY A 152 8.84 10.41 25.14
CA GLY A 152 9.61 9.20 25.37
C GLY A 152 9.81 8.38 24.08
N PHE A 153 9.60 7.06 24.15
CA PHE A 153 9.76 6.13 23.03
C PHE A 153 8.52 5.97 22.13
N SER A 154 7.37 6.56 22.49
CA SER A 154 6.10 6.35 21.77
C SER A 154 5.63 7.59 21.00
N LYS A 155 6.55 8.18 20.23
CA LYS A 155 6.24 9.33 19.39
C LYS A 155 5.11 8.97 18.40
N PRO A 156 4.09 9.83 18.27
CA PRO A 156 3.06 9.59 17.26
C PRO A 156 3.66 9.59 15.85
N ASN A 157 3.07 8.79 14.95
CA ASN A 157 3.36 8.80 13.53
C ASN A 157 2.13 9.34 12.80
N TRP A 158 2.16 10.62 12.44
CA TRP A 158 1.04 11.31 11.81
C TRP A 158 0.80 10.77 10.41
N LEU A 159 1.84 10.65 9.58
CA LEU A 159 1.70 10.14 8.21
C LEU A 159 1.15 8.72 8.19
N GLU A 160 1.71 7.83 9.01
CA GLU A 160 1.20 6.45 9.13
C GLU A 160 -0.26 6.46 9.57
N THR A 161 -0.63 7.24 10.57
CA THR A 161 -2.04 7.38 11.00
C THR A 161 -2.93 7.82 9.85
N LYS A 162 -2.51 8.82 9.06
CA LYS A 162 -3.26 9.29 7.88
C LYS A 162 -3.36 8.25 6.77
N VAL A 163 -2.32 7.45 6.56
CA VAL A 163 -2.42 6.28 5.67
C VAL A 163 -3.46 5.31 6.21
N LYS A 164 -3.38 4.95 7.49
CA LYS A 164 -4.28 3.97 8.13
C LYS A 164 -5.75 4.36 8.10
N GLU A 165 -6.05 5.66 8.18
CA GLU A 165 -7.40 6.23 8.08
C GLU A 165 -7.98 6.16 6.65
N ASN A 166 -7.12 6.18 5.62
CA ASN A 166 -7.53 6.32 4.21
C ASN A 166 -7.25 5.08 3.36
N SER A 167 -6.90 3.96 3.98
CA SER A 167 -6.56 2.70 3.30
C SER A 167 -6.94 1.49 4.15
N GLU A 168 -7.04 0.33 3.52
CA GLU A 168 -7.32 -0.93 4.18
C GLU A 168 -6.04 -1.73 4.41
N ARG A 169 -6.05 -2.69 5.33
CA ARG A 169 -4.96 -3.66 5.43
C ARG A 169 -4.92 -4.51 4.16
N LEU A 170 -3.73 -4.79 3.65
CA LEU A 170 -3.57 -5.70 2.53
C LEU A 170 -4.14 -7.09 2.88
N GLN A 171 -5.14 -7.54 2.12
CA GLN A 171 -5.82 -8.82 2.36
C GLN A 171 -5.06 -10.01 1.75
N ASP A 172 -4.30 -9.73 0.69
CA ASP A 172 -3.43 -10.69 0.03
C ASP A 172 -2.18 -10.95 0.89
N GLN A 173 -2.21 -12.06 1.62
CA GLN A 173 -1.10 -12.46 2.49
C GLN A 173 0.05 -13.07 1.68
N ASP A 174 -0.25 -13.65 0.51
CA ASP A 174 0.78 -14.24 -0.36
C ASP A 174 1.61 -13.12 -0.98
N LEU A 175 0.95 -12.02 -1.40
CA LEU A 175 1.64 -10.81 -1.83
C LEU A 175 2.49 -10.23 -0.70
N LYS A 176 1.93 -10.10 0.52
CA LYS A 176 2.72 -9.62 1.67
C LYS A 176 3.97 -10.48 1.90
N GLN A 177 3.83 -11.81 1.84
CA GLN A 177 4.95 -12.72 2.02
C GLN A 177 5.97 -12.56 0.89
N ALA A 178 5.53 -12.41 -0.36
CA ALA A 178 6.41 -12.18 -1.50
C ALA A 178 7.22 -10.88 -1.38
N LEU A 179 6.64 -9.83 -0.80
CA LEU A 179 7.34 -8.58 -0.51
C LEU A 179 8.44 -8.76 0.56
N ILE A 180 8.18 -9.57 1.58
CA ILE A 180 9.16 -9.93 2.61
C ILE A 180 10.29 -10.78 2.01
N ASP A 181 9.93 -11.81 1.24
CA ASP A 181 10.88 -12.76 0.62
C ASP A 181 11.76 -12.11 -0.47
N ASN A 182 11.37 -10.92 -0.95
CA ASN A 182 12.12 -10.11 -1.89
C ASN A 182 12.69 -8.83 -1.27
N GLU A 183 12.69 -8.72 0.07
CA GLU A 183 13.33 -7.63 0.82
C GLU A 183 12.78 -6.23 0.47
N PHE A 184 11.54 -6.14 -0.03
CA PHE A 184 10.86 -4.85 -0.21
C PHE A 184 10.45 -4.24 1.13
N ILE A 185 10.12 -5.11 2.09
CA ILE A 185 9.63 -4.75 3.43
C ILE A 185 10.16 -5.74 4.46
N ASP A 186 10.23 -5.32 5.72
CA ASP A 186 10.41 -6.18 6.87
C ASP A 186 9.07 -6.80 7.32
N LYS A 187 9.15 -7.92 8.06
CA LYS A 187 7.96 -8.61 8.62
C LYS A 187 7.06 -7.73 9.50
N TYR A 188 7.63 -6.67 10.08
CA TYR A 188 6.93 -5.76 10.99
C TYR A 188 6.38 -4.51 10.31
N ASP A 189 6.76 -4.27 9.05
CA ASP A 189 6.27 -3.13 8.30
C ASP A 189 4.78 -3.27 8.03
N PHE A 190 4.08 -2.14 8.05
CA PHE A 190 2.69 -2.14 7.62
C PHE A 190 2.61 -2.19 6.10
N VAL A 191 1.61 -2.94 5.62
CA VAL A 191 1.22 -2.95 4.22
C VAL A 191 -0.28 -2.69 4.15
N ARG A 192 -0.62 -1.69 3.37
CA ARG A 192 -1.96 -1.16 3.19
C ARG A 192 -2.29 -1.13 1.70
N GLN A 193 -3.58 -1.08 1.41
CA GLN A 193 -4.09 -1.07 0.05
C GLN A 193 -5.24 -0.09 -0.06
N LYS A 194 -5.32 0.58 -1.20
CA LYS A 194 -6.48 1.34 -1.66
C LYS A 194 -6.67 1.00 -3.13
N ASP A 195 -7.63 0.13 -3.45
CA ASP A 195 -7.80 -0.46 -4.78
C ASP A 195 -6.47 -1.00 -5.34
N ASN A 196 -5.99 -0.47 -6.46
CA ASN A 196 -4.70 -0.90 -7.07
C ASN A 196 -3.50 -0.09 -6.57
N LEU A 197 -3.64 0.72 -5.52
CA LEU A 197 -2.54 1.41 -4.87
C LEU A 197 -2.09 0.62 -3.64
N VAL A 198 -0.84 0.17 -3.64
CA VAL A 198 -0.22 -0.45 -2.47
C VAL A 198 0.57 0.62 -1.72
N ILE A 199 0.39 0.66 -0.41
CA ILE A 199 1.07 1.61 0.47
C ILE A 199 1.81 0.81 1.54
N TYR A 200 3.13 0.91 1.58
CA TYR A 200 3.93 0.17 2.54
C TYR A 200 5.02 1.03 3.14
N GLU A 201 5.37 0.72 4.38
CA GLU A 201 6.50 1.30 5.08
C GLU A 201 7.77 0.50 4.78
N THR A 202 8.90 1.21 4.78
CA THR A 202 10.24 0.66 5.01
C THR A 202 10.83 1.38 6.22
N THR A 203 12.04 1.01 6.64
CA THR A 203 12.78 1.66 7.74
C THR A 203 12.74 3.19 7.74
N LEU A 204 12.69 3.84 6.56
CA LEU A 204 12.75 5.29 6.45
C LEU A 204 11.60 5.90 5.65
N THR A 205 10.87 5.16 4.82
CA THR A 205 9.92 5.74 3.88
C THR A 205 8.54 5.11 3.96
N VAL A 206 7.52 5.92 3.66
CA VAL A 206 6.19 5.44 3.27
C VAL A 206 6.11 5.51 1.75
N ASN A 207 5.91 4.37 1.12
CA ASN A 207 5.96 4.20 -0.33
C ASN A 207 4.55 3.98 -0.85
N TYR A 208 4.15 4.79 -1.82
CA TYR A 208 2.89 4.64 -2.55
C TYR A 208 3.23 4.13 -3.94
N ILE A 209 2.83 2.90 -4.28
CA ILE A 209 3.16 2.26 -5.56
C ILE A 209 1.90 1.69 -6.23
N ASP A 210 1.83 1.87 -7.54
CA ASP A 210 0.85 1.17 -8.37
C ASP A 210 1.06 -0.35 -8.30
N LEU A 211 0.02 -1.14 -7.98
CA LEU A 211 0.11 -2.59 -7.82
C LEU A 211 0.72 -3.26 -9.05
N LYS A 212 0.33 -2.83 -10.25
CA LYS A 212 0.92 -3.35 -11.50
C LYS A 212 2.43 -3.11 -11.57
N THR A 213 2.89 -1.97 -11.07
CA THR A 213 4.33 -1.66 -10.97
C THR A 213 5.01 -2.54 -9.94
N LEU A 214 4.40 -2.71 -8.77
CA LEU A 214 4.93 -3.59 -7.73
C LEU A 214 5.09 -5.03 -8.21
N LEU A 215 4.12 -5.54 -8.96
CA LEU A 215 4.20 -6.86 -9.59
C LEU A 215 5.32 -6.95 -10.63
N LEU A 216 5.58 -5.87 -11.38
CA LEU A 216 6.70 -5.80 -12.31
C LEU A 216 8.05 -5.81 -11.56
N GLU A 217 8.15 -5.09 -10.44
CA GLU A 217 9.35 -5.11 -9.59
C GLU A 217 9.60 -6.49 -8.98
N LEU A 218 8.55 -7.19 -8.53
CA LEU A 218 8.64 -8.59 -8.11
C LEU A 218 9.14 -9.49 -9.24
N LEU A 219 8.61 -9.33 -10.47
CA LEU A 219 9.07 -10.12 -11.62
C LEU A 219 10.56 -9.88 -11.92
N ILE A 220 11.02 -8.64 -11.81
CA ILE A 220 12.44 -8.29 -11.96
C ILE A 220 13.25 -9.00 -10.87
N LYS A 221 12.82 -8.98 -9.61
CA LYS A 221 13.53 -9.64 -8.50
C LYS A 221 13.60 -11.16 -8.65
N GLU A 222 12.53 -11.81 -9.06
CA GLU A 222 12.55 -13.25 -9.32
C GLU A 222 13.47 -13.59 -10.51
N THR A 223 13.51 -12.73 -11.54
CA THR A 223 14.45 -12.90 -12.67
C THR A 223 15.90 -12.68 -12.24
N GLU A 224 16.20 -11.69 -11.39
CA GLU A 224 17.54 -11.47 -10.83
C GLU A 224 18.02 -12.68 -10.02
N LYS A 225 17.15 -13.26 -9.19
CA LYS A 225 17.45 -14.47 -8.39
C LYS A 225 17.80 -15.67 -9.28
N GLU A 226 17.07 -15.87 -10.37
CA GLU A 226 17.35 -16.94 -11.33
C GLU A 226 18.71 -16.75 -12.03
N ILE A 227 18.99 -15.55 -12.54
CA ILE A 227 20.28 -15.24 -13.19
C ILE A 227 21.44 -15.50 -12.22
N ILE A 228 21.33 -15.00 -10.98
CA ILE A 228 22.35 -15.23 -9.95
C ILE A 228 22.52 -16.73 -9.68
N LYS A 229 21.45 -17.51 -9.68
CA LYS A 229 21.54 -18.95 -9.46
C LYS A 229 22.24 -19.64 -10.63
N GLU A 230 21.87 -19.32 -11.88
CA GLU A 230 22.49 -19.84 -13.10
C GLU A 230 23.99 -19.51 -13.15
N ASP A 231 24.37 -18.26 -12.85
CA ASP A 231 25.76 -17.80 -12.84
C ASP A 231 26.60 -18.47 -11.73
N ASN A 232 25.97 -18.99 -10.67
CA ASN A 232 26.63 -19.65 -9.55
C ASN A 232 26.53 -21.18 -9.59
N GLU A 233 25.97 -21.79 -10.64
CA GLU A 233 25.92 -23.28 -10.76
C GLU A 233 27.33 -23.90 -10.84
N ASP A 234 28.34 -23.13 -11.25
CA ASP A 234 29.75 -23.54 -11.31
C ASP A 234 30.48 -23.48 -9.95
N ILE A 235 29.88 -22.87 -8.92
CA ILE A 235 30.46 -22.77 -7.57
C ILE A 235 29.77 -23.82 -6.68
N LYS A 236 30.23 -25.07 -6.78
CA LYS A 236 29.90 -26.10 -5.79
C LYS A 236 30.61 -25.80 -4.47
N PHE A 237 29.85 -25.56 -3.40
CA PHE A 237 30.35 -25.66 -2.02
C PHE A 237 30.58 -27.12 -1.62
#